data_AF-A0A2E0PGG9-F1
#
_entry.id   AF-A0A2E0PGG9-F1
#
_cell.length_a   1.000
_cell.length_b   1.000
_cell.length_c   1.000
_cell.angle_alpha   90.00
_cell.angle_beta   90.00
_cell.angle_gamma   90.00
#
_symmetry.space_group_name_H-M   'P 1'
#
loop_
_entity.id
_entity.type
_entity.pdbx_description
1 polymer ?
#
loop_
_entity_poly.entity_id
_entity_poly.type
_entity_poly.pdbx_seq_one_letter_code
_entity_poly.pdbx_strand_id
1 'polypeptide(L)'
;MKTKIRLIQEDEIMILFEHLKEFLNTPNASTSGNPLPQFEDSEKFVKEYFYDNKHHEYDKWYMVLNEDDKIIGNVYITKKNMIAYHILKDFQRQGYGKESIKLLMKQNPRKKYFVTVNVNNDASIGFIKKFGFVEKGYIFEKVIGDENEKP
;
A
#
# COMPACT_ATOMS: atom_id res chain seq x y z
N MET A 1 15.67 -15.62 4.02
CA MET A 1 14.94 -14.49 3.40
C MET A 1 15.36 -13.24 4.13
N LYS A 2 15.63 -12.15 3.41
CA LYS A 2 16.00 -10.87 4.03
C LYS A 2 14.76 -10.14 4.58
N THR A 3 13.60 -10.46 4.04
CA THR A 3 12.32 -9.84 4.44
C THR A 3 11.49 -10.78 5.31
N LYS A 4 10.85 -10.23 6.34
CA LYS A 4 9.77 -10.86 7.11
C LYS A 4 8.50 -10.00 7.01
N ILE A 5 7.34 -10.61 7.20
CA ILE A 5 6.08 -9.89 7.41
C ILE A 5 5.37 -10.42 8.66
N ARG A 6 4.78 -9.53 9.43
CA ARG A 6 3.88 -9.88 10.55
C ARG A 6 2.67 -8.96 10.55
N LEU A 7 1.56 -9.41 11.12
CA LEU A 7 0.38 -8.57 11.28
C LEU A 7 0.76 -7.28 12.02
N ILE A 8 0.10 -6.19 11.63
CA ILE A 8 0.20 -4.93 12.36
C ILE A 8 -0.33 -5.11 13.80
N GLN A 9 0.18 -4.28 14.72
CA GLN A 9 -0.24 -4.20 16.11
C GLN A 9 -0.85 -2.82 16.37
N GLU A 10 -1.73 -2.72 17.37
CA GLU A 10 -2.50 -1.50 17.63
C GLU A 10 -1.61 -0.34 18.11
N ASP A 11 -0.53 -0.62 18.82
CA ASP A 11 0.46 0.37 19.25
C ASP A 11 1.32 0.93 18.09
N GLU A 12 1.18 0.38 16.87
CA GLU A 12 1.90 0.81 15.68
C GLU A 12 1.13 1.81 14.81
N ILE A 13 -0.04 2.29 15.26
CA ILE A 13 -0.86 3.26 14.51
C ILE A 13 -0.04 4.51 14.12
N MET A 14 0.77 5.03 15.04
CA MET A 14 1.63 6.18 14.74
C MET A 14 2.67 5.87 13.66
N ILE A 15 3.25 4.67 13.69
CA ILE A 15 4.21 4.21 12.67
C ILE A 15 3.53 4.12 11.30
N LEU A 16 2.31 3.57 11.25
CA LEU A 16 1.51 3.50 10.02
C LEU A 16 1.17 4.89 9.48
N PHE A 17 0.88 5.86 10.35
CA PHE A 17 0.60 7.24 9.95
C PHE A 17 1.83 7.91 9.35
N GLU A 18 3.01 7.74 9.96
CA GLU A 18 4.27 8.25 9.39
C GLU A 18 4.60 7.58 8.04
N HIS A 19 4.37 6.27 7.91
CA HIS A 19 4.50 5.59 6.62
C HIS A 19 3.52 6.13 5.57
N LEU A 20 2.28 6.44 5.95
CA LEU A 20 1.29 7.03 5.04
C LEU A 20 1.76 8.41 4.57
N LYS A 21 2.27 9.26 5.47
CA LYS A 21 2.85 10.57 5.11
C LYS A 21 3.93 10.42 4.05
N GLU A 22 4.87 9.49 4.23
CA GLU A 22 5.91 9.25 3.24
C GLU A 22 5.32 8.71 1.91
N PHE A 23 4.34 7.81 1.99
CA PHE A 23 3.74 7.22 0.80
C PHE A 23 3.00 8.24 -0.07
N LEU A 24 2.25 9.16 0.55
CA LEU A 24 1.55 10.24 -0.14
C LEU A 24 2.52 11.22 -0.83
N ASN A 25 3.71 11.40 -0.26
CA ASN A 25 4.76 12.26 -0.81
C ASN A 25 5.71 11.52 -1.78
N THR A 26 5.57 10.20 -1.92
CA THR A 26 6.40 9.42 -2.84
C THR A 26 6.02 9.76 -4.28
N PRO A 27 6.94 10.21 -5.15
CA PRO A 27 6.61 10.55 -6.54
C PRO A 27 6.08 9.35 -7.32
N ASN A 28 5.01 9.56 -8.10
CA ASN A 28 4.37 8.55 -8.95
C ASN A 28 3.94 7.27 -8.19
N ALA A 29 3.74 7.33 -6.87
CA ALA A 29 2.94 6.34 -6.17
C ALA A 29 1.49 6.37 -6.68
N SER A 30 0.75 5.27 -6.49
CA SER A 30 -0.68 5.21 -6.82
C SER A 30 -1.54 6.15 -5.97
N THR A 31 -0.96 6.68 -4.89
CA THR A 31 -1.60 7.58 -3.92
C THR A 31 -0.99 8.98 -3.91
N SER A 32 -0.02 9.27 -4.80
CA SER A 32 0.66 10.57 -4.81
C SER A 32 -0.33 11.71 -5.00
N GLY A 33 -0.23 12.74 -4.16
CA GLY A 33 -1.08 13.93 -4.27
C GLY A 33 -2.43 13.81 -3.58
N ASN A 34 -2.81 12.64 -3.05
CA ASN A 34 -3.96 12.54 -2.16
C ASN A 34 -3.70 13.37 -0.89
N PRO A 35 -4.73 14.05 -0.34
CA PRO A 35 -4.58 14.79 0.90
C PRO A 35 -4.22 13.84 2.04
N LEU A 36 -3.30 14.27 2.90
CA LEU A 36 -3.04 13.56 4.15
C LEU A 36 -4.28 13.69 5.06
N PRO A 37 -4.91 12.58 5.48
CA PRO A 37 -5.99 12.62 6.46
C PRO A 37 -5.51 13.18 7.80
N GLN A 38 -6.45 13.67 8.63
CA GLN A 38 -6.12 13.96 10.02
C GLN A 38 -5.68 12.67 10.74
N PHE A 39 -4.89 12.82 11.81
CA PHE A 39 -4.39 11.66 12.54
C PHE A 39 -5.55 10.87 13.15
N GLU A 40 -6.56 11.55 13.67
CA GLU A 40 -7.74 10.94 14.30
C GLU A 40 -8.54 10.09 13.30
N ASP A 41 -8.66 10.55 12.05
CA ASP A 41 -9.31 9.78 10.98
C ASP A 41 -8.49 8.53 10.61
N SER A 42 -7.16 8.67 10.57
CA SER A 42 -6.24 7.56 10.31
C SER A 42 -6.27 6.53 11.44
N GLU A 43 -6.26 7.00 12.69
CA GLU A 43 -6.37 6.17 13.88
C GLU A 43 -7.70 5.40 13.88
N LYS A 44 -8.81 6.09 13.62
CA LYS A 44 -10.13 5.47 13.51
C LYS A 44 -10.14 4.37 12.45
N PHE A 45 -9.61 4.64 11.26
CA PHE A 45 -9.52 3.64 10.18
C PHE A 45 -8.74 2.38 10.62
N VAL A 46 -7.58 2.56 11.27
CA VAL A 46 -6.79 1.42 11.77
C VAL A 46 -7.51 0.68 12.91
N LYS A 47 -8.19 1.39 13.81
CA LYS A 47 -9.01 0.77 14.87
C LYS A 47 -10.18 -0.03 14.30
N GLU A 48 -10.85 0.47 13.25
CA GLU A 48 -11.89 -0.29 12.54
C GLU A 48 -11.33 -1.59 11.94
N TYR A 49 -10.09 -1.61 11.47
CA TYR A 49 -9.43 -2.85 11.05
C TYR A 49 -9.33 -3.89 12.19
N PHE A 50 -9.05 -3.46 13.43
CA PHE A 50 -8.93 -4.37 14.58
C PHE A 50 -10.28 -4.80 15.17
N TYR A 51 -11.21 -3.85 15.31
CA TYR A 51 -12.45 -4.05 16.07
C TYR A 51 -13.68 -4.35 15.20
N ASP A 52 -13.67 -3.95 13.93
CA ASP A 52 -14.75 -4.23 12.96
C ASP A 52 -14.19 -4.62 11.58
N ASN A 53 -13.24 -5.57 11.59
CA ASN A 53 -12.63 -6.04 10.35
C ASN A 53 -13.66 -6.54 9.33
N LYS A 54 -14.85 -7.00 9.76
CA LYS A 54 -15.93 -7.47 8.89
C LYS A 54 -16.42 -6.39 7.92
N HIS A 55 -16.41 -5.11 8.30
CA HIS A 55 -16.83 -4.01 7.43
C HIS A 55 -15.65 -3.17 6.89
N HIS A 56 -14.45 -3.35 7.44
CA HIS A 56 -13.23 -2.71 6.94
C HIS A 56 -12.87 -3.11 5.48
N GLU A 57 -12.20 -2.26 4.71
CA GLU A 57 -11.84 -2.63 3.32
C GLU A 57 -10.65 -3.61 3.22
N TYR A 58 -9.71 -3.52 4.14
CA TYR A 58 -8.56 -4.42 4.22
C TYR A 58 -8.95 -5.77 4.82
N ASP A 59 -8.43 -6.83 4.22
CA ASP A 59 -8.58 -8.20 4.67
C ASP A 59 -7.40 -8.61 5.57
N LYS A 60 -6.16 -8.31 5.15
CA LYS A 60 -4.96 -8.49 5.97
C LYS A 60 -3.97 -7.36 5.77
N TRP A 61 -3.35 -6.92 6.85
CA TRP A 61 -2.36 -5.86 6.87
C TRP A 61 -1.14 -6.27 7.68
N TYR A 62 0.03 -6.13 7.08
CA TYR A 62 1.30 -6.54 7.66
C TYR A 62 2.31 -5.40 7.68
N MET A 63 3.11 -5.36 8.75
CA MET A 63 4.40 -4.68 8.74
C MET A 63 5.40 -5.49 7.93
N VAL A 64 6.28 -4.81 7.20
CA VAL A 64 7.42 -5.39 6.50
C VAL A 64 8.66 -5.12 7.34
N LEU A 65 9.43 -6.17 7.63
CA LEU A 65 10.61 -6.12 8.47
C LEU A 65 11.84 -6.59 7.69
N ASN A 66 12.99 -5.98 7.95
CA ASN A 66 14.28 -6.45 7.44
C ASN A 66 14.84 -7.61 8.31
N GLU A 67 16.07 -8.02 8.02
CA GLU A 67 16.79 -9.08 8.75
C GLU A 67 16.99 -8.79 10.25
N ASP A 68 17.09 -7.51 10.62
CA ASP A 68 17.29 -7.02 11.99
C ASP A 68 15.97 -6.77 12.74
N ASP A 69 14.84 -7.23 12.19
CA ASP A 69 13.50 -6.98 12.72
C ASP A 69 13.13 -5.48 12.82
N LYS A 70 13.81 -4.61 12.05
CA LYS A 70 13.41 -3.22 11.86
C LYS A 70 12.20 -3.16 10.92
N ILE A 71 11.18 -2.39 11.31
CA ILE A 71 10.04 -2.07 10.43
C ILE A 71 10.53 -1.13 9.33
N ILE A 72 10.31 -1.53 8.07
CA ILE A 72 10.80 -0.83 6.88
C ILE A 72 9.68 -0.50 5.88
N GLY A 73 8.43 -0.73 6.26
CA GLY A 73 7.27 -0.52 5.41
C GLY A 73 6.07 -1.35 5.85
N ASN A 74 5.06 -1.40 4.99
CA ASN A 74 3.87 -2.20 5.20
C ASN A 74 3.32 -2.73 3.86
N VAL A 75 2.56 -3.82 3.94
CA VAL A 75 1.90 -4.45 2.79
C VAL A 75 0.53 -4.97 3.22
N TYR A 76 -0.48 -4.74 2.40
CA TYR A 76 -1.85 -5.17 2.70
C TYR A 76 -2.53 -5.75 1.49
N ILE A 77 -3.57 -6.54 1.76
CA ILE A 77 -4.52 -7.04 0.76
C ILE A 77 -5.94 -6.68 1.18
N THR A 78 -6.73 -6.20 0.22
CA THR A 78 -8.13 -5.87 0.44
C THR A 78 -9.02 -7.10 0.25
N LYS A 79 -10.26 -7.03 0.74
CA LYS A 79 -11.29 -8.06 0.48
C LYS A 79 -11.57 -8.29 -0.99
N LYS A 80 -11.25 -7.32 -1.85
CA LYS A 80 -11.36 -7.40 -3.32
C LYS A 80 -10.09 -7.92 -3.99
N ASN A 81 -9.14 -8.48 -3.22
CA ASN A 81 -7.85 -9.00 -3.66
C ASN A 81 -6.90 -7.94 -4.25
N MET A 82 -7.07 -6.66 -3.92
CA MET A 82 -6.11 -5.62 -4.28
C MET A 82 -4.93 -5.68 -3.31
N ILE A 83 -3.71 -5.76 -3.83
CA ILE A 83 -2.47 -5.66 -3.07
C ILE A 83 -1.95 -4.24 -3.21
N ALA A 84 -1.57 -3.63 -2.09
CA ALA A 84 -0.76 -2.43 -2.06
C ALA A 84 0.37 -2.60 -1.05
N TYR A 85 1.48 -1.92 -1.31
CA TYR A 85 2.67 -1.99 -0.48
C TYR A 85 3.39 -0.65 -0.51
N HIS A 86 4.02 -0.31 0.60
CA HIS A 86 4.92 0.82 0.70
C HIS A 86 6.17 0.37 1.46
N ILE A 87 7.34 0.59 0.87
CA ILE A 87 8.65 0.40 1.50
C ILE A 87 9.25 1.78 1.66
N LEU A 88 9.74 2.09 2.86
CA LEU A 88 10.37 3.36 3.17
C LEU A 88 11.56 3.61 2.24
N LYS A 89 11.76 4.87 1.88
CA LYS A 89 12.69 5.34 0.84
C LYS A 89 14.09 4.75 0.99
N ASP A 90 14.61 4.73 2.21
CA ASP A 90 15.94 4.22 2.53
C ASP A 90 16.10 2.70 2.27
N PHE A 91 14.98 1.99 2.15
CA PHE A 91 14.91 0.55 1.91
C PHE A 91 14.40 0.20 0.49
N GLN A 92 14.06 1.20 -0.33
CA GLN A 92 13.62 0.94 -1.69
C GLN A 92 14.76 0.41 -2.58
N ARG A 93 14.39 -0.27 -3.68
CA ARG A 93 15.31 -0.87 -4.67
C ARG A 93 16.24 -1.98 -4.14
N GLN A 94 16.02 -2.46 -2.92
CA GLN A 94 16.80 -3.54 -2.30
C GLN A 94 16.11 -4.92 -2.33
N GLY A 95 14.94 -5.01 -2.96
CA GLY A 95 14.18 -6.25 -3.11
C GLY A 95 13.06 -6.47 -2.08
N TYR A 96 13.00 -5.68 -1.01
CA TYR A 96 11.98 -5.83 0.05
C TYR A 96 10.54 -5.79 -0.48
N GLY A 97 10.21 -4.90 -1.42
CA GLY A 97 8.86 -4.84 -2.02
C GLY A 97 8.50 -6.13 -2.78
N LYS A 98 9.46 -6.74 -3.46
CA LYS A 98 9.26 -8.02 -4.16
C LYS A 98 9.02 -9.15 -3.18
N GLU A 99 9.84 -9.22 -2.14
CA GLU A 99 9.75 -10.28 -1.13
C GLU A 99 8.48 -10.15 -0.28
N SER A 100 8.09 -8.93 0.12
CA SER A 100 6.88 -8.69 0.91
C SER A 100 5.61 -9.09 0.17
N ILE A 101 5.48 -8.78 -1.14
CA ILE A 101 4.35 -9.22 -1.96
C ILE A 101 4.30 -10.76 -2.07
N LYS A 102 5.46 -11.42 -2.29
CA LYS A 102 5.52 -12.90 -2.33
C LYS A 102 5.06 -13.51 -1.02
N LEU A 103 5.51 -12.97 0.10
CA LEU A 103 5.13 -13.43 1.44
C LEU A 103 3.63 -13.21 1.67
N LEU A 104 3.09 -12.04 1.31
CA LEU A 104 1.67 -11.75 1.43
C LEU A 104 0.83 -12.74 0.61
N MET A 105 1.19 -13.02 -0.65
CA MET A 105 0.47 -13.97 -1.50
C MET A 105 0.54 -15.40 -0.95
N LYS A 106 1.70 -15.79 -0.40
CA LYS A 106 1.89 -17.11 0.23
C LYS A 106 1.03 -17.27 1.49
N GLN A 107 0.97 -16.24 2.34
CA GLN A 107 0.16 -16.27 3.56
C GLN A 107 -1.34 -16.13 3.28
N ASN A 108 -1.70 -15.50 2.16
CA ASN A 108 -3.08 -15.23 1.76
C ASN A 108 -3.36 -15.76 0.36
N PRO A 109 -3.44 -17.09 0.15
CA PRO A 109 -3.70 -17.67 -1.16
C PRO A 109 -5.06 -17.20 -1.71
N ARG A 110 -5.05 -16.62 -2.91
CA ARG A 110 -6.24 -16.19 -3.66
C ARG A 110 -6.16 -16.74 -5.08
N LYS A 111 -7.31 -16.86 -5.74
CA LYS A 111 -7.39 -17.27 -7.16
C LYS A 111 -6.79 -16.23 -8.11
N LYS A 112 -6.83 -14.95 -7.72
CA LYS A 112 -6.30 -13.81 -8.48
C LYS A 112 -5.97 -12.66 -7.53
N TYR A 113 -5.04 -11.82 -7.95
CA TYR A 113 -4.63 -10.61 -7.24
C TYR A 113 -4.66 -9.44 -8.22
N PHE A 114 -4.88 -8.24 -7.68
CA PHE A 114 -4.84 -7.00 -8.42
C PHE A 114 -3.82 -6.06 -7.79
N VAL A 115 -3.24 -5.18 -8.59
CA VAL A 115 -2.41 -4.06 -8.15
C VAL A 115 -2.77 -2.85 -8.98
N THR A 116 -2.69 -1.66 -8.39
CA THR A 116 -2.74 -0.40 -9.14
C THR A 116 -1.34 0.20 -9.16
N VAL A 117 -0.96 0.73 -10.32
CA VAL A 117 0.32 1.40 -10.50
C VAL A 117 0.03 2.70 -11.24
N ASN A 118 0.63 3.80 -10.78
CA ASN A 118 0.55 5.07 -11.48
C ASN A 118 1.16 4.93 -12.88
N VAL A 119 0.49 5.49 -13.90
CA VAL A 119 0.93 5.41 -15.30
C VAL A 119 2.32 6.04 -15.53
N ASN A 120 2.73 6.98 -14.67
CA ASN A 120 4.03 7.64 -14.72
C ASN A 120 5.13 6.90 -13.91
N ASN A 121 4.83 5.70 -13.37
CA ASN A 121 5.78 4.92 -12.58
C ASN A 121 6.34 3.72 -13.35
N ASP A 122 7.19 4.01 -14.34
CA ASP A 122 7.81 3.01 -15.21
C ASP A 122 8.54 1.90 -14.43
N ALA A 123 9.17 2.26 -13.31
CA ALA A 123 9.87 1.31 -12.46
C ALA A 123 8.90 0.27 -11.86
N SER A 124 7.77 0.72 -11.32
CA SER A 124 6.74 -0.16 -10.75
C SER A 124 6.00 -0.95 -11.84
N ILE A 125 5.70 -0.33 -12.99
CA ILE A 125 5.10 -1.00 -14.15
C ILE A 125 5.98 -2.17 -14.59
N GLY A 126 7.27 -1.91 -14.81
CA GLY A 126 8.23 -2.94 -15.22
C GLY A 126 8.40 -4.03 -14.16
N PHE A 127 8.41 -3.67 -12.88
CA PHE A 127 8.47 -4.62 -11.78
C PHE A 127 7.26 -5.56 -11.75
N ILE A 128 6.05 -5.00 -11.74
CA ILE A 128 4.79 -5.76 -11.65
C ILE A 128 4.60 -6.69 -12.86
N LYS A 129 4.95 -6.24 -14.08
CA LYS A 129 4.97 -7.09 -15.27
C LYS A 129 5.95 -8.25 -15.14
N LYS A 130 7.19 -8.00 -14.71
CA LYS A 130 8.20 -9.05 -14.43
C LYS A 130 7.77 -9.99 -13.31
N PHE A 131 6.90 -9.54 -12.42
CA PHE A 131 6.36 -10.33 -11.33
C PHE A 131 5.18 -11.23 -11.76
N GLY A 132 4.74 -11.14 -13.03
CA GLY A 132 3.72 -12.01 -13.61
C GLY A 132 2.30 -11.44 -13.61
N PHE A 133 2.12 -10.18 -13.21
CA PHE A 133 0.85 -9.49 -13.42
C PHE A 133 0.72 -9.07 -14.89
N VAL A 134 -0.51 -9.10 -15.38
CA VAL A 134 -0.88 -8.65 -16.72
C VAL A 134 -1.76 -7.41 -16.62
N GLU A 135 -1.63 -6.49 -17.57
CA GLU A 135 -2.50 -5.31 -17.66
C GLU A 135 -3.96 -5.75 -17.86
N LYS A 136 -4.88 -5.06 -17.18
CA LYS A 136 -6.32 -5.37 -17.23
C LYS A 136 -7.19 -4.21 -17.68
N GLY A 137 -6.72 -2.97 -17.55
CA GLY A 137 -7.45 -1.77 -17.92
C GLY A 137 -6.78 -0.52 -17.38
N TYR A 138 -7.40 0.62 -17.66
CA TYR A 138 -6.96 1.94 -17.23
C TYR A 138 -7.96 2.53 -16.23
N ILE A 139 -7.45 3.29 -15.27
CA ILE A 139 -8.26 4.12 -14.37
C ILE A 139 -8.05 5.56 -14.84
N PHE A 140 -9.15 6.26 -15.13
CA PHE A 140 -9.14 7.67 -15.51
C PHE A 140 -9.72 8.49 -14.36
N GLU A 141 -9.04 9.55 -13.98
CA GLU A 141 -9.49 10.52 -12.99
C GLU A 141 -9.85 11.83 -13.69
N LYS A 142 -10.95 12.47 -13.27
CA LYS A 142 -11.30 13.84 -13.66
C LYS A 142 -11.32 14.68 -12.39
N VAL A 143 -10.39 15.63 -12.29
CA VAL A 143 -10.43 16.66 -11.25
C VAL A 143 -11.46 17.70 -11.66
N ILE A 144 -12.53 17.84 -10.87
CA ILE A 144 -13.48 18.94 -11.01
C ILE A 144 -12.94 20.06 -10.12
N GLY A 145 -12.45 21.15 -10.71
CA GLY A 145 -12.15 22.37 -9.95
C GLY A 145 -13.46 23.00 -9.45
N ASP A 146 -13.41 23.76 -8.37
CA ASP A 146 -14.53 24.60 -7.93
C ASP A 146 -15.12 25.34 -9.14
N GLU A 147 -16.44 25.26 -9.33
CA GLU A 147 -17.18 25.72 -10.52
C GLU A 147 -17.16 27.25 -10.77
N ASN A 148 -16.17 27.98 -10.24
CA ASN A 148 -16.09 29.44 -10.29
C ASN A 148 -15.19 30.01 -11.39
N GLU A 149 -14.56 29.19 -12.22
CA GLU A 149 -13.92 29.67 -13.45
C GLU A 149 -14.71 29.20 -14.66
N LYS A 150 -15.70 30.02 -15.05
CA LYS A 150 -16.34 29.92 -16.36
C LYS A 150 -15.41 30.48 -17.45
N PRO A 151 -15.53 29.98 -18.70
CA PRO A 151 -14.72 30.39 -19.84
C PRO A 151 -14.89 31.87 -20.20
#